data_AF-A0A970TCH2-F1
#
_entry.id   AF-A0A970TCH2-F1
#
_cell.length_a   1.000
_cell.length_b   1.000
_cell.length_c   1.000
_cell.angle_alpha   90.00
_cell.angle_beta   90.00
_cell.angle_gamma   90.00
#
_symmetry.space_group_name_H-M   'P 1'
#
loop_
_entity.id
_entity.type
_entity.pdbx_description
1 polymer ?
#
loop_
_entity_poly.entity_id
_entity_poly.type
_entity_poly.pdbx_seq_one_letter_code
_entity_poly.pdbx_strand_id
1 'polypeptide(L)' 'YSRGFVYVQESADLLEMIRNEAKRTAEDLHNQGVKDPEKLYEQLRSRLGGYIERITGRRPLVLPAIVPVDR' A
#
# COMPACT_ATOMS: atom_id res chain seq x y z
N TYR A 1 -4.83 -0.43 8.77
CA TYR A 1 -4.51 0.24 10.06
C TYR A 1 -3.00 0.24 10.22
N SER A 2 -2.41 1.30 10.79
CA SER A 2 -0.97 1.36 11.10
C SER A 2 -0.76 0.99 12.58
N ARG A 3 0.33 0.30 12.92
CA ARG A 3 0.75 0.03 14.31
C ARG A 3 2.21 0.43 14.48
N GLY A 4 2.52 1.28 15.45
CA GLY A 4 3.89 1.70 15.78
C GLY A 4 4.61 2.54 14.71
N PHE A 5 3.94 2.90 13.61
CA PHE A 5 4.53 3.65 12.51
C PHE A 5 4.24 5.16 12.58
N VAL A 6 3.03 5.57 12.99
CA VAL A 6 2.66 6.99 13.10
C VAL A 6 1.66 7.27 14.23
N TYR A 7 1.78 8.46 14.86
CA TYR A 7 0.89 8.95 15.92
C TYR A 7 -0.33 9.65 15.31
N VAL A 8 -1.54 9.19 15.64
CA VAL A 8 -2.77 9.34 14.83
C VAL A 8 -3.23 10.78 14.54
N GLN A 9 -2.91 11.77 15.37
CA GLN A 9 -3.36 13.16 15.15
C GLN A 9 -2.51 13.96 14.15
N GLU A 10 -1.19 13.78 14.13
CA GLU A 10 -0.27 14.51 13.23
C GLU A 10 -0.05 13.77 11.90
N SER A 11 -0.67 12.61 11.73
CA SER A 11 -0.39 11.67 10.65
C SER A 11 -1.56 11.36 9.73
N ALA A 12 -2.68 12.06 9.90
CA ALA A 12 -3.84 11.89 9.05
C ALA A 12 -3.49 12.08 7.58
N ASP A 13 -2.76 13.15 7.26
CA ASP A 13 -2.31 13.49 5.91
C ASP A 13 -1.35 12.44 5.35
N LEU A 14 -0.39 11.98 6.16
CA LEU A 14 0.54 10.92 5.75
C LEU A 14 -0.21 9.62 5.44
N LEU A 15 -1.15 9.24 6.30
CA LEU A 15 -1.98 8.06 6.09
C LEU A 15 -2.87 8.21 4.85
N GLU A 16 -3.34 9.41 4.56
CA GLU A 16 -4.11 9.69 3.35
C GLU A 16 -3.27 9.58 2.08
N MET A 17 -2.05 10.13 2.09
CA MET A 17 -1.08 9.97 1.01
C MET A 17 -0.81 8.48 0.73
N ILE A 18 -0.58 7.67 1.77
CA ILE A 18 -0.36 6.23 1.63
C ILE A 18 -1.59 5.51 1.09
N ARG A 19 -2.81 5.87 1.55
CA ARG A 19 -4.06 5.31 1.02
C ARG A 19 -4.23 5.64 -0.47
N ASN A 20 -3.96 6.87 -0.87
CA ASN A 20 -4.06 7.32 -2.25
C ASN A 20 -3.04 6.59 -3.14
N GLU A 21 -1.81 6.40 -2.66
CA GLU A 21 -0.80 5.62 -3.37
C GLU A 21 -1.21 4.14 -3.53
N ALA A 22 -1.79 3.53 -2.48
CA ALA A 22 -2.26 2.16 -2.53
C ALA A 22 -3.38 1.98 -3.57
N LYS A 23 -4.31 2.93 -3.63
CA LYS A 23 -5.38 2.93 -4.63
C LYS A 23 -4.82 3.04 -6.04
N ARG A 24 -3.94 4.02 -6.30
CA ARG A 24 -3.28 4.19 -7.61
C ARG A 24 -2.50 2.95 -8.02
N THR A 25 -1.73 2.38 -7.10
CA THR A 25 -0.96 1.16 -7.36
C THR A 25 -1.87 0.00 -7.73
N ALA A 26 -2.98 -0.19 -7.03
CA ALA A 26 -3.94 -1.24 -7.34
C ALA A 26 -4.61 -1.05 -8.72
N GLU A 27 -5.00 0.19 -9.05
CA GLU A 27 -5.58 0.56 -10.35
C GLU A 27 -4.57 0.33 -11.49
N ASP A 28 -3.31 0.75 -11.32
CA ASP A 28 -2.24 0.54 -12.29
C ASP A 28 -1.98 -0.94 -12.54
N LEU A 29 -1.91 -1.75 -11.49
CA LEU A 29 -1.71 -3.19 -11.60
C LEU A 29 -2.90 -3.87 -12.30
N HIS A 30 -4.12 -3.43 -12.01
CA HIS A 30 -5.31 -3.90 -12.71
C HIS A 30 -5.26 -3.56 -14.20
N ASN A 31 -4.93 -2.32 -14.55
CA ASN A 31 -4.80 -1.85 -15.94
C ASN A 31 -3.67 -2.58 -16.69
N GLN A 32 -2.62 -3.00 -15.98
CA GLN A 32 -1.55 -3.84 -16.51
C GLN A 32 -1.95 -5.33 -16.68
N GLY A 33 -3.18 -5.70 -16.32
CA GLY A 33 -3.68 -7.07 -16.43
C GLY A 33 -3.09 -8.03 -15.41
N VAL A 34 -2.54 -7.53 -14.29
CA VAL A 34 -2.03 -8.38 -13.21
C VAL A 34 -3.22 -9.00 -12.46
N LYS A 35 -3.40 -10.31 -12.63
CA LYS A 35 -4.50 -11.08 -12.01
C LYS A 35 -4.05 -12.06 -10.94
N ASP A 36 -2.76 -12.38 -10.93
CA ASP A 36 -2.18 -13.31 -9.97
C ASP A 36 -2.06 -12.65 -8.57
N PRO A 37 -2.67 -13.24 -7.52
CA PRO A 37 -2.66 -12.67 -6.18
C PRO A 37 -1.27 -12.54 -5.55
N GLU A 38 -0.35 -13.47 -5.81
CA GLU A 38 1.02 -13.40 -5.29
C GLU A 38 1.77 -12.23 -5.94
N LYS A 39 1.63 -12.07 -7.26
CA LYS A 39 2.20 -10.95 -8.00
C LYS A 39 1.59 -9.61 -7.58
N LEU A 40 0.29 -9.57 -7.29
CA LEU A 40 -0.36 -8.38 -6.72
C LEU A 40 0.22 -8.07 -5.34
N TYR A 41 0.34 -9.06 -4.46
CA TYR A 41 0.89 -8.92 -3.11
C TYR A 41 2.31 -8.35 -3.15
N GLU A 42 3.20 -8.96 -3.93
CA GLU A 42 4.60 -8.53 -4.02
C GLU A 42 4.75 -7.13 -4.62
N GLN A 43 3.97 -6.80 -5.67
CA GLN A 43 4.04 -5.47 -6.27
C GLN A 43 3.45 -4.38 -5.37
N LEU A 44 2.33 -4.64 -4.69
CA LEU A 44 1.77 -3.72 -3.69
C LEU A 44 2.76 -3.48 -2.54
N ARG A 45 3.30 -4.56 -1.97
CA ARG A 45 4.29 -4.49 -0.88
C ARG A 45 5.51 -3.67 -1.28
N SER A 46 6.09 -3.95 -2.46
CA SER A 46 7.30 -3.29 -2.93
C SER A 46 7.08 -1.81 -3.22
N ARG A 47 6.04 -1.47 -4.01
CA ARG A 47 5.74 -0.08 -4.39
C ARG A 47 5.36 0.78 -3.20
N LEU A 48 4.49 0.28 -2.32
CA LEU A 48 4.10 1.02 -1.12
C LEU A 48 5.26 1.15 -0.14
N GLY A 49 6.07 0.11 0.04
CA GLY A 49 7.27 0.17 0.87
C GLY A 49 8.23 1.27 0.40
N GLY A 50 8.52 1.31 -0.91
CA GLY A 50 9.38 2.35 -1.50
C GLY A 50 8.76 3.76 -1.44
N TYR A 51 7.44 3.87 -1.64
CA TYR A 51 6.74 5.14 -1.50
C TYR A 51 6.84 5.69 -0.08
N ILE A 52 6.56 4.85 0.93
CA ILE A 52 6.63 5.24 2.33
C ILE A 52 8.07 5.64 2.71
N GLU A 53 9.05 4.85 2.28
CA GLU A 53 10.46 5.15 2.51
C GLU A 53 10.86 6.51 1.93
N ARG A 54 10.39 6.84 0.72
CA ARG A 54 10.66 8.14 0.09
C ARG A 54 10.07 9.32 0.85
N ILE A 55 8.85 9.19 1.40
CA ILE A 55 8.16 10.32 2.04
C ILE A 55 8.40 10.42 3.55
N THR A 56 8.86 9.35 4.22
CA THR A 56 9.11 9.36 5.67
C THR A 56 10.56 9.05 6.06
N GLY A 57 11.40 8.62 5.12
CA GLY A 57 12.77 8.14 5.41
C GLY A 57 12.82 6.84 6.23
N ARG A 58 11.71 6.10 6.30
CA ARG A 58 11.59 4.86 7.10
C ARG A 58 10.97 3.77 6.26
N ARG A 59 11.39 2.53 6.49
CA ARG A 59 10.90 1.36 5.74
C ARG A 59 10.08 0.44 6.66
N PRO A 60 8.80 0.76 6.91
CA PRO A 60 7.96 -0.09 7.74
C PRO A 60 7.63 -1.41 7.03
N LEU A 61 7.22 -2.39 7.83
CA LEU A 61 6.65 -3.63 7.30
C LEU A 61 5.28 -3.33 6.66
N VAL A 62 5.18 -3.54 5.35
CA VAL A 62 3.92 -3.48 4.60
C VAL A 62 3.39 -4.89 4.41
N LEU A 63 2.17 -5.14 4.90
CA LEU A 63 1.46 -6.42 4.78
C LEU A 63 0.14 -6.20 4.01
N PRO A 64 0.14 -6.36 2.68
CA PRO A 64 -1.10 -6.33 1.90
C PRO A 64 -2.03 -7.48 2.30
N ALA A 65 -3.34 -7.26 2.25
CA ALA A 65 -4.35 -8.31 2.38
C ALA A 65 -5.24 -8.27 1.14
N ILE A 66 -5.31 -9.38 0.40
CA ILE A 66 -6.12 -9.52 -0.81
C ILE A 66 -7.24 -10.50 -0.48
N VAL A 67 -8.48 -10.06 -0.63
CA VAL A 67 -9.67 -10.85 -0.32
C VAL A 67 -10.42 -11.09 -1.63
N PRO A 68 -10.58 -12.35 -2.08
CA PRO A 68 -11.48 -12.67 -3.16
C PRO A 68 -12.90 -12.24 -2.80
N VAL A 69 -13.60 -11.62 -3.74
CA VAL A 69 -15.02 -11.31 -3.59
C VAL A 69 -15.81 -12.33 -4.40
N ASP A 70 -16.64 -13.12 -3.72
CA ASP A 70 -17.64 -13.94 -4.38
C ASP A 70 -18.70 -13.00 -4.99
N ARG A 71 -19.09 -13.27 -6.23
CA ARG A 71 -20.18 -12.55 -6.92
C ARG A 71 -21.51 -13.24 -6.66
#